data_AF-A0A3M1T488-F1
#
_entry.id   AF-A0A3M1T488-F1
#
_cell.length_a   1.000
_cell.length_b   1.000
_cell.length_c   1.000
_cell.angle_alpha   90.00
_cell.angle_beta   90.00
_cell.angle_gamma   90.00
#
_symmetry.space_group_name_H-M   'P 1'
#
loop_
_entity.id
_entity.type
_entity.pdbx_description
1 polymer ?
#
loop_
_entity_poly.entity_id
_entity_poly.type
_entity_poly.pdbx_seq_one_letter_code
_entity_poly.pdbx_strand_id
1 'polypeptide(L)'
;MTALPRLAVTLGDPAGIGPEVVLRAVVDAPWPCTVVGDRRLIEAAARRLGLPVPERVVEDPAAHCPAKRLFEGKPSAEAGRAAAGAVRVAARLVSRGAADALVTAPLNKQSLGLAGEPFAGHTELLAAEFGAVVRMMLAGGPLRVVLATTHLALREVPAALDVEGVTETCRVASEGLRRFGVAERPRLALAALNPHASDGGRFGDEEERILAPAIAAARAEGCTVEGPFPADTLFARAARPDAPYDAVVALYHDQGLIPVKLAAFGKATNVTLGLPIVRTSPDHGTAFDIAGQGRADPSSLREALRVAAALSKSARGASAPP
;
A
#
# COMPACT_ATOMS: atom_id res chain seq x y z
N MET A 1 -19.06 8.76 -21.57
CA MET A 1 -17.65 8.47 -21.24
C MET A 1 -17.51 8.53 -19.72
N THR A 2 -17.06 7.47 -19.06
CA THR A 2 -16.84 7.49 -17.61
C THR A 2 -15.69 8.44 -17.29
N ALA A 3 -15.90 9.40 -16.38
CA ALA A 3 -14.85 10.31 -15.95
C ALA A 3 -13.63 9.54 -15.40
N LEU A 4 -12.42 10.02 -15.72
CA LEU A 4 -11.18 9.44 -15.23
C LEU A 4 -11.11 9.50 -13.68
N PRO A 5 -10.57 8.48 -13.00
CA PRO A 5 -10.34 8.54 -11.55
C PRO A 5 -9.47 9.73 -11.16
N ARG A 6 -9.87 10.44 -10.10
CA ARG A 6 -9.12 11.56 -9.51
C ARG A 6 -8.24 11.04 -8.38
N LEU A 7 -6.96 11.37 -8.38
CA LEU A 7 -6.00 10.82 -7.43
C LEU A 7 -5.50 11.93 -6.49
N ALA A 8 -5.60 11.72 -5.18
CA ALA A 8 -4.95 12.58 -4.19
C ALA A 8 -3.54 12.06 -3.92
N VAL A 9 -2.52 12.87 -4.18
CA VAL A 9 -1.11 12.47 -4.08
C VAL A 9 -0.44 13.28 -2.98
N THR A 10 0.08 12.64 -1.92
CA THR A 10 0.82 13.37 -0.89
C THR A 10 2.21 13.74 -1.37
N LEU A 11 2.74 14.88 -0.93
CA LEU A 11 4.10 15.32 -1.26
C LEU A 11 5.19 14.42 -0.63
N GLY A 12 4.87 13.74 0.47
CA GLY A 12 5.82 12.96 1.26
C GLY A 12 6.65 13.82 2.21
N ASP A 13 7.78 13.29 2.67
CA ASP A 13 8.75 14.05 3.47
C ASP A 13 9.46 15.09 2.57
N PRO A 14 9.30 16.41 2.85
CA PRO A 14 9.89 17.45 2.01
C PRO A 14 11.43 17.48 2.00
N ALA A 15 12.08 16.89 3.02
CA ALA A 15 13.54 16.79 3.08
C ALA A 15 14.10 15.66 2.22
N GLY A 16 13.26 14.73 1.77
CA GLY A 16 13.63 13.60 0.93
C GLY A 16 13.31 13.80 -0.55
N ILE A 17 13.25 12.69 -1.28
CA ILE A 17 12.92 12.67 -2.71
C ILE A 17 11.44 12.89 -3.01
N GLY A 18 10.56 12.91 -1.99
CA GLY A 18 9.11 13.02 -2.15
C GLY A 18 8.69 14.10 -3.16
N PRO A 19 9.09 15.37 -2.98
CA PRO A 19 8.79 16.43 -3.94
C PRO A 19 9.28 16.15 -5.37
N GLU A 20 10.46 15.56 -5.52
CA GLU A 20 11.03 15.24 -6.83
C GLU A 20 10.25 14.13 -7.55
N VAL A 21 9.99 13.01 -6.87
CA VAL A 21 9.26 11.89 -7.49
C VAL A 21 7.81 12.24 -7.76
N VAL A 22 7.15 13.00 -6.88
CA VAL A 22 5.76 13.44 -7.05
C VAL A 22 5.64 14.31 -8.29
N LEU A 23 6.46 15.36 -8.40
CA LEU A 23 6.42 16.25 -9.55
C LEU A 23 6.65 15.48 -10.86
N ARG A 24 7.68 14.64 -10.94
CA ARG A 24 7.94 13.83 -12.15
C ARG A 24 6.83 12.81 -12.45
N ALA A 25 6.15 12.29 -11.43
CA ALA A 25 5.09 11.31 -11.60
C ALA A 25 3.78 11.93 -12.08
N VAL A 26 3.42 13.13 -11.59
CA VAL A 26 2.11 13.73 -11.88
C VAL A 26 2.06 14.54 -13.17
N VAL A 27 3.20 15.04 -13.68
CA VAL A 27 3.24 15.88 -14.89
C VAL A 27 2.68 15.18 -16.12
N ASP A 28 3.03 13.90 -16.31
CA ASP A 28 2.57 13.09 -17.45
C ASP A 28 1.48 12.10 -17.04
N ALA A 29 0.86 12.28 -15.87
CA ALA A 29 -0.16 11.36 -15.40
C ALA A 29 -1.42 11.50 -16.28
N PRO A 30 -1.95 10.39 -16.83
CA PRO A 30 -3.20 10.44 -17.60
C PRO A 30 -4.44 10.63 -16.71
N TRP A 31 -4.27 10.79 -15.40
CA TRP A 31 -5.33 10.97 -14.41
C TRP A 31 -5.25 12.34 -13.77
N PRO A 32 -6.37 12.98 -13.44
CA PRO A 32 -6.37 14.20 -12.65
C PRO A 32 -5.74 13.96 -11.26
N CYS A 33 -4.54 14.50 -11.04
CA CYS A 33 -3.82 14.39 -9.78
C CYS A 33 -3.95 15.68 -8.98
N THR A 34 -4.35 15.58 -7.72
CA THR A 34 -4.33 16.67 -6.74
C THR A 34 -3.18 16.43 -5.77
N VAL A 35 -2.15 17.28 -5.84
CA VAL A 35 -0.99 17.18 -4.94
C VAL A 35 -1.32 17.85 -3.60
N VAL A 36 -1.09 17.14 -2.50
CA VAL A 36 -1.35 17.60 -1.14
C VAL A 36 -0.02 17.84 -0.44
N GLY A 37 0.27 19.10 -0.12
CA GLY A 37 1.53 19.53 0.49
C GLY A 37 1.65 21.05 0.51
N ASP A 38 2.72 21.57 1.09
CA ASP A 38 2.99 23.00 1.08
C ASP A 38 3.25 23.52 -0.35
N ARG A 39 2.39 24.44 -0.81
CA ARG A 39 2.47 24.99 -2.16
C ARG A 39 3.80 25.66 -2.46
N ARG A 40 4.39 26.37 -1.50
CA ARG A 40 5.69 27.04 -1.68
C ARG A 40 6.81 26.03 -1.90
N LEU A 41 6.75 24.88 -1.22
CA LEU A 41 7.72 23.81 -1.41
C LEU A 41 7.56 23.13 -2.77
N ILE A 42 6.32 22.89 -3.20
CA ILE A 42 6.02 22.33 -4.52
C ILE A 42 6.55 23.26 -5.62
N GLU A 43 6.28 24.56 -5.51
CA GLU A 43 6.76 25.55 -6.48
C GLU A 43 8.29 25.70 -6.46
N ALA A 44 8.91 25.68 -5.28
CA ALA A 44 10.37 25.72 -5.15
C ALA A 44 11.04 24.46 -5.74
N ALA A 45 10.46 23.29 -5.49
CA ALA A 45 10.92 22.03 -6.07
C ALA A 45 10.77 22.03 -7.59
N ALA A 46 9.62 22.46 -8.11
CA ALA A 46 9.34 22.57 -9.54
C ALA A 46 10.35 23.49 -10.23
N ARG A 47 10.63 24.68 -9.67
CA ARG A 47 11.66 25.59 -10.17
C ARG A 47 13.05 24.97 -10.17
N ARG A 48 13.44 24.31 -9.08
CA ARG A 48 14.78 23.68 -8.95
C ARG A 48 14.97 22.52 -9.93
N LEU A 49 13.90 21.80 -10.26
CA LEU A 49 13.93 20.64 -11.15
C LEU A 49 13.62 20.96 -12.62
N GLY A 50 13.27 22.21 -12.93
CA GLY A 50 12.84 22.60 -14.29
C GLY A 50 11.53 21.92 -14.72
N LEU A 51 10.62 21.66 -13.78
CA LEU A 51 9.34 21.00 -14.02
C LEU A 51 8.17 22.00 -13.86
N PRO A 52 7.03 21.78 -14.52
CA PRO A 52 5.85 22.59 -14.30
C PRO A 52 5.25 22.33 -12.91
N VAL A 53 4.60 23.35 -12.35
CA VAL A 53 3.83 23.23 -11.10
C VAL A 53 2.54 22.48 -11.40
N PRO A 54 2.15 21.46 -10.59
CA PRO A 54 0.87 20.76 -10.76
C PRO A 54 -0.31 21.74 -10.72
N GLU A 55 -1.28 21.56 -11.61
CA GLU A 55 -2.46 22.45 -11.69
C GLU A 55 -3.29 22.44 -10.40
N ARG A 56 -3.41 21.27 -9.76
CA ARG A 56 -4.21 21.07 -8.55
C ARG A 56 -3.31 20.82 -7.36
N VAL A 57 -3.19 21.83 -6.52
CA VAL A 57 -2.51 21.78 -5.23
C VAL A 57 -3.50 22.11 -4.14
N VAL A 58 -3.55 21.27 -3.10
CA VAL A 58 -4.30 21.57 -1.87
C VAL A 58 -3.30 21.99 -0.80
N GLU A 59 -3.42 23.24 -0.38
CA GLU A 59 -2.69 23.81 0.73
C GLU A 59 -3.54 23.70 2.00
N ASP A 60 -2.96 23.15 3.06
CA ASP A 60 -3.55 23.04 4.39
C ASP A 60 -2.47 23.33 5.43
N PRO A 61 -2.75 24.13 6.48
CA PRO A 61 -1.78 24.42 7.54
C PRO A 61 -1.15 23.17 8.17
N ALA A 62 -1.87 22.04 8.21
CA ALA A 62 -1.35 20.78 8.73
C ALA A 62 -0.19 20.23 7.88
N ALA A 63 -0.14 20.56 6.59
CA ALA A 63 0.90 20.14 5.65
C ALA A 63 2.01 21.20 5.47
N HIS A 64 1.99 22.28 6.25
CA HIS A 64 2.96 23.37 6.16
C HIS A 64 4.36 22.94 6.60
N CYS A 65 5.39 23.36 5.85
CA CYS A 65 6.78 23.10 6.20
C CYS A 65 7.69 24.29 5.82
N PRO A 66 8.67 24.68 6.66
CA PRO A 66 9.59 25.76 6.32
C PRO A 66 10.42 25.46 5.06
N ALA A 67 10.60 26.47 4.20
CA ALA A 67 11.36 26.38 2.94
C ALA A 67 12.74 25.72 3.06
N LYS A 68 13.46 25.99 4.17
CA LYS A 68 14.79 25.42 4.45
C LYS A 68 14.81 23.88 4.53
N ARG A 69 13.67 23.24 4.74
CA ARG A 69 13.56 21.78 4.84
C ARG A 69 13.52 21.10 3.49
N LEU A 70 13.21 21.83 2.41
CA LEU A 70 13.14 21.25 1.07
C LEU A 70 14.50 20.68 0.65
N PHE A 71 14.54 19.36 0.40
CA PHE A 71 15.74 18.63 0.01
C PHE A 71 16.92 18.78 0.97
N GLU A 72 16.65 18.97 2.27
CA GLU A 72 17.70 19.07 3.29
C GLU A 72 18.46 17.74 3.47
N GLY A 73 17.86 16.60 3.09
CA GLY A 73 18.49 15.29 3.20
C GLY A 73 18.68 14.83 4.65
N LYS A 74 17.90 15.36 5.59
CA LYS A 74 17.96 15.00 7.01
C LYS A 74 16.56 14.97 7.64
N PRO A 75 16.31 14.06 8.59
CA PRO A 75 15.07 14.05 9.37
C PRO A 75 14.85 15.37 10.14
N SER A 76 13.61 15.82 10.23
CA SER A 76 13.23 16.94 11.07
C SER A 76 11.78 16.84 11.55
N ALA A 77 11.48 17.49 12.68
CA ALA A 77 10.12 17.53 13.23
C ALA A 77 9.14 18.27 12.29
N GLU A 78 9.59 19.33 11.63
CA GLU A 78 8.77 20.08 10.67
C GLU A 78 8.43 19.27 9.43
N ALA A 79 9.38 18.49 8.91
CA ALA A 79 9.13 17.60 7.77
C ALA A 79 8.17 16.46 8.14
N GLY A 80 8.33 15.88 9.33
CA GLY A 80 7.43 14.85 9.85
C GLY A 80 6.00 15.33 10.01
N ARG A 81 5.80 16.50 10.66
CA ARG A 81 4.47 17.12 10.81
C ARG A 81 3.81 17.38 9.46
N ALA A 82 4.56 17.97 8.52
CA ALA A 82 4.03 18.28 7.20
C ALA A 82 3.62 17.02 6.41
N ALA A 83 4.45 15.97 6.45
CA ALA A 83 4.14 14.70 5.79
C ALA A 83 2.90 14.03 6.40
N ALA A 84 2.81 13.95 7.73
CA ALA A 84 1.65 13.39 8.43
C ALA A 84 0.37 14.19 8.16
N GLY A 85 0.45 15.52 8.20
CA GLY A 85 -0.66 16.40 7.86
C GLY A 85 -1.14 16.23 6.43
N ALA A 86 -0.22 16.13 5.46
CA ALA A 86 -0.57 15.86 4.06
C ALA A 86 -1.31 14.53 3.90
N VAL A 87 -0.91 13.47 4.62
CA VAL A 87 -1.61 12.18 4.62
C VAL A 87 -3.03 12.31 5.15
N ARG A 88 -3.23 12.97 6.30
CA ARG A 88 -4.57 13.20 6.87
C ARG A 88 -5.45 14.04 5.94
N VAL A 89 -4.91 15.10 5.35
CA VAL A 89 -5.64 15.94 4.39
C VAL A 89 -6.05 15.13 3.16
N ALA A 90 -5.12 14.40 2.56
CA ALA A 90 -5.39 13.60 1.37
C ALA A 90 -6.39 12.46 1.65
N ALA A 91 -6.28 11.79 2.80
CA ALA A 91 -7.26 10.80 3.26
C ALA A 91 -8.66 11.40 3.40
N ARG A 92 -8.78 12.61 3.96
CA ARG A 92 -10.05 13.35 4.07
C ARG A 92 -10.63 13.74 2.70
N LEU A 93 -9.79 14.07 1.72
CA LEU A 93 -10.27 14.33 0.35
C LEU A 93 -10.92 13.08 -0.26
N VAL A 94 -10.31 11.92 -0.07
CA VAL A 94 -10.85 10.66 -0.63
C VAL A 94 -12.12 10.23 0.13
N SER A 95 -12.11 10.31 1.46
CA SER A 95 -13.29 9.91 2.26
C SER A 95 -14.52 10.79 2.01
N ARG A 96 -14.32 12.06 1.64
CA ARG A 96 -15.38 13.01 1.26
C ARG A 96 -15.76 12.94 -0.22
N GLY A 97 -15.17 12.03 -1.01
CA GLY A 97 -15.45 11.90 -2.44
C GLY A 97 -14.89 13.03 -3.30
N ALA A 98 -13.97 13.85 -2.80
CA ALA A 98 -13.25 14.86 -3.58
C ALA A 98 -12.13 14.24 -4.44
N ALA A 99 -11.65 13.05 -4.07
CA ALA A 99 -10.76 12.19 -4.84
C ALA A 99 -11.23 10.72 -4.74
N ASP A 100 -10.75 9.86 -5.64
CA ASP A 100 -11.16 8.46 -5.76
C ASP A 100 -10.13 7.47 -5.17
N ALA A 101 -8.89 7.91 -4.98
CA ALA A 101 -7.84 7.17 -4.31
C ALA A 101 -6.76 8.08 -3.71
N LEU A 102 -6.09 7.57 -2.69
CA LEU A 102 -4.92 8.16 -2.06
C LEU A 102 -3.65 7.47 -2.58
N VAL A 103 -2.69 8.23 -3.08
CA VAL A 103 -1.35 7.75 -3.40
C VAL A 103 -0.35 8.49 -2.53
N THR A 104 0.34 7.76 -1.66
CA THR A 104 1.26 8.38 -0.71
C THR A 104 2.69 8.36 -1.23
N ALA A 105 3.36 9.51 -1.29
CA ALA A 105 4.81 9.55 -1.48
C ALA A 105 5.56 9.18 -0.17
N PRO A 106 6.85 8.82 -0.23
CA PRO A 106 7.58 8.34 0.94
C PRO A 106 7.65 9.36 2.08
N LEU A 107 7.51 8.87 3.30
CA LEU A 107 7.78 9.63 4.53
C LEU A 107 8.84 8.92 5.37
N ASN A 108 9.40 9.62 6.37
CA ASN A 108 10.46 9.09 7.20
C ASN A 108 10.00 8.82 8.65
N LYS A 109 10.25 7.61 9.16
CA LYS A 109 9.90 7.20 10.53
C LYS A 109 10.55 8.09 11.60
N GLN A 110 11.81 8.49 11.42
CA GLN A 110 12.50 9.37 12.37
C GLN A 110 11.92 10.80 12.33
N SER A 111 11.60 11.33 11.15
CA SER A 111 10.88 12.61 11.03
C SER A 111 9.53 12.58 11.77
N LEU A 112 8.75 11.50 11.62
CA LEU A 112 7.49 11.29 12.36
C LEU A 112 7.73 11.26 13.88
N GLY A 113 8.72 10.51 14.35
CA GLY A 113 9.06 10.47 15.78
C GLY A 113 9.46 11.84 16.33
N LEU A 114 10.29 12.60 15.60
CA LEU A 114 10.67 13.97 15.98
C LEU A 114 9.47 14.93 15.99
N ALA A 115 8.45 14.68 15.16
CA ALA A 115 7.21 15.42 15.11
C ALA A 115 6.27 15.12 16.30
N GLY A 116 6.56 14.08 17.09
CA GLY A 116 5.69 13.59 18.16
C GLY A 116 4.53 12.74 17.64
N GLU A 117 4.60 12.25 16.40
CA GLU A 117 3.59 11.35 15.85
C GLU A 117 3.75 9.95 16.49
N PRO A 118 2.67 9.34 17.00
CA PRO A 118 2.75 8.03 17.67
C PRO A 118 2.89 6.85 16.68
N PHE A 119 2.93 7.14 15.38
CA PHE A 119 2.88 6.16 14.31
C PHE A 119 4.23 6.06 13.60
N ALA A 120 4.63 4.83 13.26
CA ALA A 120 5.88 4.58 12.55
C ALA A 120 5.79 4.88 11.04
N GLY A 121 4.59 4.90 10.47
CA GLY A 121 4.38 4.96 9.04
C GLY A 121 2.97 5.35 8.62
N HIS A 122 2.76 5.32 7.31
CA HIS A 122 1.47 5.62 6.68
C HIS A 122 0.35 4.68 7.11
N THR A 123 0.65 3.38 7.17
CA THR A 123 -0.34 2.33 7.39
C THR A 123 -0.96 2.47 8.77
N GLU A 124 -0.13 2.65 9.79
CA GLU A 124 -0.57 2.79 11.19
C GLU A 124 -1.30 4.12 11.40
N LEU A 125 -0.80 5.21 10.79
CA LEU A 125 -1.46 6.51 10.84
C LEU A 125 -2.87 6.43 10.25
N LEU A 126 -3.03 5.85 9.05
CA LEU A 126 -4.32 5.73 8.39
C LEU A 126 -5.25 4.74 9.10
N ALA A 127 -4.72 3.64 9.61
CA ALA A 127 -5.49 2.68 10.41
C ALA A 127 -6.11 3.37 11.64
N ALA A 128 -5.32 4.17 12.37
CA ALA A 128 -5.80 4.93 13.51
C ALA A 128 -6.81 6.02 13.11
N GLU A 129 -6.54 6.78 12.04
CA GLU A 129 -7.43 7.83 11.55
C GLU A 129 -8.82 7.30 11.17
N PHE A 130 -8.88 6.07 10.64
CA PHE A 130 -10.13 5.43 10.21
C PHE A 130 -10.70 4.42 11.22
N GLY A 131 -10.02 4.17 12.34
CA GLY A 131 -10.39 3.09 13.27
C GLY A 131 -10.47 1.72 12.59
N ALA A 132 -9.57 1.46 11.63
CA ALA A 132 -9.65 0.32 10.74
C ALA A 132 -8.55 -0.69 11.00
N VAL A 133 -8.91 -1.98 10.98
CA VAL A 133 -7.94 -3.07 10.89
C VAL A 133 -7.46 -3.15 9.45
N VAL A 134 -6.15 -3.16 9.25
CA VAL A 134 -5.52 -3.14 7.93
C VAL A 134 -4.63 -4.34 7.67
N ARG A 135 -4.46 -4.67 6.39
CA ARG A 135 -3.46 -5.64 5.92
C ARG A 135 -2.71 -5.09 4.72
N MET A 136 -1.41 -5.37 4.68
CA MET A 136 -0.57 -5.02 3.53
C MET A 136 -0.82 -6.02 2.41
N MET A 137 -1.09 -5.50 1.22
CA MET A 137 -1.08 -6.27 -0.03
C MET A 137 -0.02 -5.71 -0.96
N LEU A 138 0.87 -6.56 -1.46
CA LEU A 138 1.75 -6.19 -2.56
C LEU A 138 1.15 -6.71 -3.87
N ALA A 139 0.93 -5.79 -4.82
CA ALA A 139 0.39 -6.11 -6.13
C ALA A 139 1.44 -5.82 -7.21
N GLY A 140 1.73 -6.80 -8.07
CA GLY A 140 2.71 -6.66 -9.14
C GLY A 140 2.60 -7.80 -10.16
N GLY A 141 2.56 -7.43 -11.44
CA GLY A 141 2.39 -8.40 -12.52
C GLY A 141 1.09 -9.22 -12.33
N PRO A 142 1.14 -10.57 -12.41
CA PRO A 142 -0.04 -11.41 -12.21
C PRO A 142 -0.38 -11.62 -10.72
N LEU A 143 0.47 -11.17 -9.79
CA LEU A 143 0.34 -11.51 -8.37
C LEU A 143 -0.26 -10.37 -7.54
N ARG A 144 -1.16 -10.76 -6.63
CA ARG A 144 -1.60 -9.96 -5.48
C ARG A 144 -1.36 -10.80 -4.24
N VAL A 145 -0.52 -10.32 -3.33
CA VAL A 145 -0.13 -11.08 -2.13
C VAL A 145 -0.41 -10.27 -0.89
N VAL A 146 -1.29 -10.79 -0.03
CA VAL A 146 -1.66 -10.21 1.26
C VAL A 146 -0.83 -10.88 2.35
N LEU A 147 -0.29 -10.10 3.28
CA LEU A 147 0.54 -10.61 4.36
C LEU A 147 -0.24 -10.74 5.68
N ALA A 148 -0.19 -11.92 6.32
CA ALA A 148 -0.72 -12.11 7.68
C ALA A 148 0.20 -11.46 8.73
N THR A 149 1.52 -11.56 8.54
CA THR A 149 2.52 -10.85 9.34
C THR A 149 3.44 -10.02 8.43
N THR A 150 3.92 -8.88 8.93
CA THR A 150 4.77 -7.97 8.14
C THR A 150 6.23 -8.00 8.64
N HIS A 151 6.70 -6.92 9.25
CA HIS A 151 8.11 -6.75 9.62
C HIS A 151 8.42 -7.38 10.98
N LEU A 152 8.59 -8.70 11.01
CA LEU A 152 9.01 -9.48 12.19
C LEU A 152 10.35 -10.18 11.94
N ALA A 153 11.08 -10.51 13.01
CA ALA A 153 12.18 -11.44 12.86
C ALA A 153 11.62 -12.83 12.50
N LEU A 154 12.27 -13.56 11.60
CA LEU A 154 11.73 -14.84 11.10
C LEU A 154 11.41 -15.84 12.23
N ARG A 155 12.23 -15.88 13.30
CA ARG A 155 12.00 -16.73 14.48
C ARG A 155 10.71 -16.41 15.26
N GLU A 156 10.16 -15.21 15.08
CA GLU A 156 8.96 -14.73 15.79
C GLU A 156 7.68 -15.06 15.01
N VAL A 157 7.79 -15.38 13.72
CA VAL A 157 6.64 -15.64 12.83
C VAL A 157 5.73 -16.76 13.36
N PRO A 158 6.22 -17.96 13.74
CA PRO A 158 5.33 -19.04 14.17
C PRO A 158 4.52 -18.68 15.42
N ALA A 159 5.14 -17.95 16.36
CA ALA A 159 4.49 -17.52 17.60
C ALA A 159 3.52 -16.34 17.42
N ALA A 160 3.69 -15.55 16.36
CA ALA A 160 2.81 -14.43 16.03
C ALA A 160 1.56 -14.84 15.25
N LEU A 161 1.49 -16.09 14.78
CA LEU A 161 0.35 -16.61 14.04
C LEU A 161 -0.64 -17.28 14.98
N ASP A 162 -1.91 -16.93 14.81
CA ASP A 162 -3.03 -17.56 15.49
C ASP A 162 -4.25 -17.65 14.55
N VAL A 163 -5.29 -18.37 15.01
CA VAL A 163 -6.48 -18.63 14.19
C VAL A 163 -7.21 -17.34 13.85
N GLU A 164 -7.34 -16.43 14.80
CA GLU A 164 -8.07 -15.17 14.67
C GLU A 164 -7.37 -14.24 13.66
N GLY A 165 -6.06 -14.04 13.79
CA GLY A 165 -5.27 -13.17 12.94
C GLY A 165 -5.22 -13.63 11.48
N VAL A 166 -5.14 -14.95 11.22
CA VAL A 166 -5.22 -15.51 9.86
C VAL A 166 -6.63 -15.39 9.29
N THR A 167 -7.66 -15.64 10.11
CA THR A 167 -9.07 -15.45 9.72
C THR A 167 -9.34 -13.99 9.33
N GLU A 168 -8.93 -13.04 10.18
CA GLU A 168 -9.04 -11.61 9.92
C GLU A 168 -8.29 -11.20 8.65
N THR A 169 -7.12 -11.79 8.40
CA THR A 169 -6.37 -11.53 7.17
C THR A 169 -7.16 -11.95 5.93
N CYS A 170 -7.79 -13.14 5.96
CA CYS A 170 -8.63 -13.61 4.87
C CYS A 170 -9.87 -12.72 4.68
N ARG A 171 -10.52 -12.32 5.76
CA ARG A 171 -11.68 -11.41 5.74
C ARG A 171 -11.32 -10.06 5.13
N VAL A 172 -10.26 -9.41 5.61
CA VAL A 172 -9.77 -8.12 5.11
C VAL A 172 -9.34 -8.23 3.64
N ALA A 173 -8.72 -9.34 3.24
CA ALA A 173 -8.38 -9.62 1.85
C ALA A 173 -9.62 -9.72 0.95
N SER A 174 -10.58 -10.54 1.34
CA SER A 174 -11.84 -10.74 0.61
C SER A 174 -12.63 -9.43 0.49
N GLU A 175 -12.84 -8.72 1.60
CA GLU A 175 -13.55 -7.45 1.60
C GLU A 175 -12.85 -6.39 0.75
N GLY A 176 -11.53 -6.29 0.85
CA GLY A 176 -10.72 -5.33 0.11
C GLY A 176 -10.76 -5.58 -1.40
N LEU A 177 -10.57 -6.82 -1.85
CA LEU A 177 -10.64 -7.19 -3.27
C LEU A 177 -12.04 -6.96 -3.85
N ARG A 178 -13.09 -7.26 -3.08
CA ARG A 178 -14.48 -6.98 -3.47
C ARG A 178 -14.75 -5.47 -3.57
N ARG A 179 -14.33 -4.70 -2.56
CA ARG A 179 -14.48 -3.23 -2.54
C ARG A 179 -13.77 -2.57 -3.71
N PHE A 180 -12.61 -3.08 -4.07
CA PHE A 180 -11.84 -2.60 -5.20
C PHE A 180 -12.30 -3.21 -6.53
N GLY A 181 -13.43 -3.93 -6.56
CA GLY A 181 -14.04 -4.54 -7.73
C GLY A 181 -13.12 -5.46 -8.52
N VAL A 182 -12.20 -6.15 -7.84
CA VAL A 182 -11.35 -7.18 -8.45
C VAL A 182 -12.19 -8.41 -8.80
N ALA A 183 -13.04 -8.84 -7.88
CA ALA A 183 -14.02 -9.90 -8.07
C ALA A 183 -15.18 -9.70 -7.08
N GLU A 184 -16.41 -10.05 -7.49
CA GLU A 184 -17.58 -10.02 -6.58
C GLU A 184 -17.44 -11.05 -5.45
N ARG A 185 -16.88 -12.22 -5.77
CA ARG A 185 -16.53 -13.30 -4.83
C ARG A 185 -15.04 -13.62 -4.96
N PRO A 186 -14.15 -12.88 -4.28
CA PRO A 186 -12.70 -13.09 -4.38
C PRO A 186 -12.28 -14.47 -3.90
N ARG A 187 -11.47 -15.15 -4.72
CA ARG A 187 -10.90 -16.47 -4.45
C ARG A 187 -9.49 -16.31 -3.91
N LEU A 188 -9.30 -16.67 -2.66
CA LEU A 188 -8.03 -16.59 -1.94
C LEU A 188 -7.34 -17.95 -1.89
N ALA A 189 -6.02 -17.96 -2.03
CA ALA A 189 -5.21 -19.11 -1.69
C ALA A 189 -4.32 -18.82 -0.48
N LEU A 190 -4.42 -19.62 0.58
CA LEU A 190 -3.58 -19.51 1.76
C LEU A 190 -2.30 -20.32 1.56
N ALA A 191 -1.14 -19.69 1.76
CA ALA A 191 0.14 -20.39 1.81
C ALA A 191 0.26 -21.16 3.14
N ALA A 192 0.92 -22.31 3.10
CA ALA A 192 1.39 -23.02 4.28
C ALA A 192 2.52 -22.23 4.98
N LEU A 193 2.67 -22.41 6.29
CA LEU A 193 3.81 -21.88 7.03
C LEU A 193 5.03 -22.75 6.78
N ASN A 194 4.85 -24.05 6.93
CA ASN A 194 5.90 -25.03 6.86
C ASN A 194 6.08 -25.53 5.42
N PRO A 195 7.30 -25.95 5.05
CA PRO A 195 7.53 -26.58 3.75
C PRO A 195 6.59 -27.78 3.57
N HIS A 196 6.11 -27.97 2.34
CA HIS A 196 5.19 -29.06 2.00
C HIS A 196 3.90 -29.10 2.84
N ALA A 197 3.46 -27.96 3.40
CA ALA A 197 2.28 -27.91 4.27
C ALA A 197 2.36 -28.91 5.43
N SER A 198 3.52 -28.90 6.11
CA SER A 198 3.89 -29.81 7.20
C SER A 198 4.08 -31.28 6.86
N ASP A 199 3.78 -31.73 5.63
CA ASP A 199 3.93 -33.14 5.21
C ASP A 199 3.30 -34.12 6.24
N GLY A 200 2.05 -33.87 6.61
CA GLY A 200 1.32 -34.68 7.59
C GLY A 200 1.83 -34.55 9.04
N GLY A 201 2.41 -33.40 9.40
CA GLY A 201 2.90 -33.11 10.76
C GLY A 201 4.41 -33.30 10.94
N ARG A 202 5.12 -33.72 9.89
CA ARG A 202 6.57 -33.95 9.92
C ARG A 202 7.39 -32.69 10.11
N PHE A 203 6.94 -31.55 9.57
CA PHE A 203 7.68 -30.28 9.59
C PHE A 203 7.08 -29.20 10.49
N GLY A 204 6.10 -29.55 11.32
CA GLY A 204 5.35 -28.62 12.14
C GLY A 204 3.90 -29.06 12.29
N ASP A 205 3.14 -28.37 13.14
CA ASP A 205 1.71 -28.64 13.37
C ASP A 205 0.82 -27.42 13.09
N GLU A 206 1.41 -26.29 12.70
CA GLU A 206 0.71 -25.01 12.54
C GLU A 206 -0.38 -25.08 11.46
N GLU A 207 -0.19 -25.87 10.40
CA GLU A 207 -1.22 -26.10 9.38
C GLU A 207 -2.50 -26.68 9.98
N GLU A 208 -2.40 -27.67 10.87
CA GLU A 208 -3.54 -28.31 11.51
C GLU A 208 -4.07 -27.48 12.67
N ARG A 209 -3.17 -26.99 13.52
CA ARG A 209 -3.52 -26.28 14.75
C ARG A 209 -4.02 -24.86 14.51
N ILE A 210 -3.55 -24.19 13.46
CA ILE A 210 -3.85 -22.77 13.19
C ILE A 210 -4.53 -22.59 11.83
N LEU A 211 -3.91 -23.02 10.73
CA LEU A 211 -4.33 -22.60 9.38
C LEU A 211 -5.63 -23.27 8.93
N ALA A 212 -5.80 -24.57 9.19
CA ALA A 212 -7.04 -25.28 8.84
C ALA A 212 -8.26 -24.74 9.62
N PRO A 213 -8.18 -24.51 10.95
CA PRO A 213 -9.23 -23.80 11.69
C PRO A 213 -9.50 -22.39 11.15
N ALA A 214 -8.46 -21.63 10.80
CA ALA A 214 -8.63 -20.28 10.26
C ALA A 214 -9.32 -20.27 8.89
N ILE A 215 -9.01 -21.23 8.02
CA ILE A 215 -9.71 -21.42 6.75
C ILE A 215 -11.18 -21.76 7.00
N ALA A 216 -11.48 -22.66 7.94
CA ALA A 216 -12.85 -23.03 8.27
C ALA A 216 -13.63 -21.83 8.81
N ALA A 217 -13.04 -21.04 9.72
CA ALA A 217 -13.63 -19.82 10.26
C ALA A 217 -13.88 -18.77 9.16
N ALA A 218 -12.87 -18.49 8.32
CA ALA A 218 -13.03 -17.54 7.21
C ALA A 218 -14.10 -17.98 6.20
N ARG A 219 -14.23 -19.28 5.92
CA ARG A 219 -15.31 -19.83 5.09
C ARG A 219 -16.68 -19.67 5.74
N ALA A 220 -16.78 -19.86 7.05
CA ALA A 220 -18.02 -19.60 7.79
C ALA A 220 -18.44 -18.12 7.74
N GLU A 221 -17.47 -17.20 7.63
CA GLU A 221 -17.69 -15.77 7.38
C GLU A 221 -17.98 -15.43 5.90
N GLY A 222 -18.06 -16.43 5.02
CA GLY A 222 -18.39 -16.26 3.60
C GLY A 222 -17.18 -15.98 2.69
N CYS A 223 -15.95 -16.10 3.19
CA CYS A 223 -14.76 -15.99 2.34
C CYS A 223 -14.59 -17.25 1.47
N THR A 224 -14.21 -17.05 0.20
CA THR A 224 -13.78 -18.15 -0.66
C THR A 224 -12.27 -18.31 -0.53
N VAL A 225 -11.83 -19.17 0.38
CA VAL A 225 -10.40 -19.44 0.63
C VAL A 225 -10.09 -20.93 0.50
N GLU A 226 -8.99 -21.26 -0.16
CA GLU A 226 -8.44 -22.61 -0.29
C GLU A 226 -7.01 -22.70 0.26
N GLY A 227 -6.57 -23.89 0.67
CA GLY A 227 -5.25 -24.15 1.24
C GLY A 227 -5.33 -24.95 2.56
N PRO A 228 -4.28 -24.91 3.39
CA PRO A 228 -2.98 -24.28 3.10
C PRO A 228 -2.24 -25.04 1.98
N PHE A 229 -1.58 -24.32 1.07
CA PHE A 229 -0.80 -24.92 -0.01
C PHE A 229 0.70 -24.70 0.19
N PRO A 230 1.57 -25.67 -0.17
CA PRO A 230 3.02 -25.45 -0.20
C PRO A 230 3.38 -24.20 -1.01
N ALA A 231 4.07 -23.25 -0.38
CA ALA A 231 4.30 -21.93 -0.95
C ALA A 231 5.07 -21.97 -2.29
N ASP A 232 6.06 -22.86 -2.40
CA ASP A 232 6.89 -23.09 -3.57
C ASP A 232 6.09 -23.44 -4.84
N THR A 233 5.03 -24.24 -4.69
CA THR A 233 4.13 -24.60 -5.80
C THR A 233 3.00 -23.59 -5.99
N LEU A 234 2.53 -22.97 -4.89
CA LEU A 234 1.42 -22.03 -4.89
C LEU A 234 1.72 -20.82 -5.77
N PHE A 235 2.87 -20.16 -5.60
CA PHE A 235 3.15 -18.93 -6.35
C PHE A 235 3.32 -19.18 -7.85
N ALA A 236 3.90 -20.32 -8.23
CA ALA A 236 4.01 -20.71 -9.64
C ALA A 236 2.61 -20.97 -10.27
N ARG A 237 1.66 -21.46 -9.49
CA ARG A 237 0.26 -21.64 -9.91
C ARG A 237 -0.49 -20.31 -9.95
N ALA A 238 -0.33 -19.46 -8.93
CA ALA A 238 -1.00 -18.16 -8.81
C ALA A 238 -0.53 -17.15 -9.87
N ALA A 239 0.69 -17.29 -10.39
CA ALA A 239 1.21 -16.42 -11.44
C ALA A 239 0.69 -16.75 -12.86
N ARG A 240 -0.04 -17.85 -13.05
CA ARG A 240 -0.55 -18.26 -14.37
C ARG A 240 -1.74 -17.38 -14.81
N PRO A 241 -1.92 -17.12 -16.11
CA PRO A 241 -3.08 -16.36 -16.60
C PRO A 241 -4.44 -16.98 -16.28
N ASP A 242 -4.48 -18.31 -16.18
CA ASP A 242 -5.67 -19.12 -15.85
C ASP A 242 -5.73 -19.48 -14.35
N ALA A 243 -4.95 -18.81 -13.51
CA ALA A 243 -4.93 -19.08 -12.08
C ALA A 243 -6.35 -18.96 -11.48
N PRO A 244 -6.77 -19.92 -10.64
CA PRO A 244 -8.10 -19.88 -10.02
C PRO A 244 -8.17 -18.94 -8.81
N TYR A 245 -7.15 -18.08 -8.60
CA TYR A 245 -6.98 -17.26 -7.40
C TYR A 245 -6.84 -15.79 -7.77
N ASP A 246 -7.54 -14.93 -7.04
CA ASP A 246 -7.48 -13.47 -7.20
C ASP A 246 -6.38 -12.84 -6.33
N ALA A 247 -6.05 -13.50 -5.21
CA ALA A 247 -4.91 -13.18 -4.36
C ALA A 247 -4.40 -14.39 -3.57
N VAL A 248 -3.13 -14.32 -3.16
CA VAL A 248 -2.49 -15.23 -2.21
C VAL A 248 -2.41 -14.57 -0.84
N VAL A 249 -2.75 -15.29 0.22
CA VAL A 249 -2.44 -14.89 1.61
C VAL A 249 -1.15 -15.61 2.00
N ALA A 250 -0.07 -14.83 2.17
CA ALA A 250 1.21 -15.32 2.67
C ALA A 250 1.32 -15.02 4.17
N LEU A 251 1.99 -15.89 4.90
CA LEU A 251 2.04 -15.84 6.36
C LEU A 251 3.14 -14.91 6.89
N TYR A 252 4.20 -14.69 6.11
CA TYR A 252 5.29 -13.79 6.45
C TYR A 252 5.84 -13.04 5.23
N HIS A 253 6.58 -11.96 5.50
CA HIS A 253 7.06 -11.01 4.51
C HIS A 253 7.78 -11.67 3.32
N ASP A 254 8.87 -12.40 3.57
CA ASP A 254 9.70 -12.95 2.49
C ASP A 254 9.01 -14.08 1.71
N GLN A 255 8.06 -14.79 2.33
CA GLN A 255 7.23 -15.78 1.63
C GLN A 255 6.47 -15.15 0.47
N GLY A 256 5.89 -13.98 0.71
CA GLY A 256 5.04 -13.30 -0.27
C GLY A 256 5.78 -12.34 -1.18
N LEU A 257 6.80 -11.64 -0.67
CA LEU A 257 7.45 -10.55 -1.40
C LEU A 257 8.48 -11.03 -2.41
N ILE A 258 9.19 -12.14 -2.14
CA ILE A 258 10.13 -12.71 -3.10
C ILE A 258 9.42 -13.05 -4.42
N PRO A 259 8.30 -13.80 -4.44
CA PRO A 259 7.57 -14.09 -5.68
C PRO A 259 7.11 -12.85 -6.43
N VAL A 260 6.55 -11.85 -5.74
CA VAL A 260 6.06 -10.62 -6.38
C VAL A 260 7.21 -9.83 -6.99
N LYS A 261 8.34 -9.71 -6.29
CA LYS A 261 9.51 -8.97 -6.79
C LYS A 261 10.20 -9.68 -7.94
N LEU A 262 10.20 -11.02 -7.96
CA LEU A 262 10.67 -11.78 -9.13
C LEU A 262 9.75 -11.59 -10.35
N ALA A 263 8.43 -11.57 -10.14
CA ALA A 263 7.47 -11.42 -11.24
C ALA A 263 7.36 -9.98 -11.76
N ALA A 264 7.60 -8.97 -10.92
CA ALA A 264 7.33 -7.57 -11.21
C ALA A 264 8.31 -6.60 -10.53
N PHE A 265 9.61 -6.86 -10.64
CA PHE A 265 10.65 -6.02 -10.04
C PHE A 265 10.50 -4.54 -10.46
N GLY A 266 10.51 -3.63 -9.47
CA GLY A 266 10.32 -2.19 -9.69
C GLY A 266 8.91 -1.77 -10.10
N LYS A 267 7.98 -2.72 -10.29
CA LYS A 267 6.57 -2.50 -10.67
C LYS A 267 5.59 -3.05 -9.64
N ALA A 268 6.09 -3.45 -8.47
CA ALA A 268 5.26 -3.83 -7.35
C ALA A 268 4.78 -2.58 -6.59
N THR A 269 3.50 -2.56 -6.23
CA THR A 269 2.85 -1.47 -5.50
C THR A 269 2.29 -2.00 -4.19
N ASN A 270 2.57 -1.30 -3.10
CA ASN A 270 1.94 -1.57 -1.81
C ASN A 270 0.52 -0.97 -1.80
N VAL A 271 -0.46 -1.79 -1.45
CA VAL A 271 -1.87 -1.46 -1.29
C VAL A 271 -2.28 -1.76 0.15
N THR A 272 -2.93 -0.80 0.80
CA THR A 272 -3.44 -1.02 2.17
C THR A 272 -4.90 -1.44 2.11
N LEU A 273 -5.16 -2.70 2.46
CA LEU A 273 -6.52 -3.25 2.58
C LEU A 273 -7.11 -2.92 3.96
N GLY A 274 -8.44 -2.98 4.07
CA GLY A 274 -9.18 -2.70 5.30
C GLY A 274 -9.55 -1.23 5.50
N LEU A 275 -8.87 -0.30 4.81
CA LEU A 275 -9.26 1.11 4.81
C LEU A 275 -10.58 1.31 4.05
N PRO A 276 -11.38 2.33 4.43
CA PRO A 276 -12.58 2.71 3.68
C PRO A 276 -12.26 3.45 2.36
N ILE A 277 -10.99 3.61 2.02
CA ILE A 277 -10.51 4.29 0.82
C ILE A 277 -9.48 3.43 0.11
N VAL A 278 -9.34 3.59 -1.21
CA VAL A 278 -8.20 3.03 -1.94
C VAL A 278 -6.95 3.81 -1.53
N ARG A 279 -5.93 3.11 -1.04
CA ARG A 279 -4.61 3.70 -0.79
C ARG A 279 -3.49 2.85 -1.40
N THR A 280 -2.62 3.49 -2.17
CA THR A 280 -1.40 2.88 -2.72
C THR A 280 -0.14 3.65 -2.31
N SER A 281 1.02 3.00 -2.42
CA SER A 281 2.33 3.54 -2.07
C SER A 281 3.43 2.93 -2.93
N PRO A 282 4.48 3.69 -3.28
CA PRO A 282 5.69 3.13 -3.85
C PRO A 282 6.42 2.23 -2.84
N ASP A 283 7.36 1.43 -3.34
CA ASP A 283 8.17 0.45 -2.59
C ASP A 283 9.58 1.00 -2.22
N HIS A 284 9.72 2.32 -2.09
CA HIS A 284 10.98 2.96 -1.70
C HIS A 284 10.79 3.99 -0.59
N GLY A 285 11.88 4.27 0.13
CA GLY A 285 11.93 5.27 1.20
C GLY A 285 12.16 6.69 0.70
N THR A 286 12.55 7.58 1.63
CA THR A 286 12.79 9.01 1.37
C THR A 286 14.11 9.32 0.68
N ALA A 287 15.06 8.38 0.61
CA ALA A 287 16.35 8.47 -0.07
C ALA A 287 17.04 9.84 0.10
N PHE A 288 17.29 10.21 1.37
CA PHE A 288 17.83 11.52 1.73
C PHE A 288 19.17 11.87 1.08
N ASP A 289 19.98 10.86 0.78
CA ASP A 289 21.29 10.96 0.13
C ASP A 289 21.22 11.47 -1.32
N ILE A 290 20.06 11.36 -1.97
CA ILE A 290 19.83 11.85 -3.35
C ILE A 290 18.81 12.99 -3.45
N ALA A 291 18.31 13.50 -2.33
CA ALA A 291 17.26 14.52 -2.30
C ALA A 291 17.65 15.79 -3.07
N GLY A 292 16.81 16.20 -4.03
CA GLY A 292 17.00 17.43 -4.80
C GLY A 292 18.18 17.42 -5.78
N GLN A 293 18.72 16.23 -6.08
CA GLN A 293 19.80 16.05 -7.04
C GLN A 293 19.30 15.76 -8.45
N GLY A 294 17.98 15.62 -8.66
CA GLY A 294 17.43 15.42 -10.00
C GLY A 294 17.60 14.00 -10.56
N ARG A 295 17.93 13.02 -9.71
CA ARG A 295 18.18 11.61 -10.09
C ARG A 295 17.22 10.60 -9.46
N ALA A 296 16.18 11.05 -8.75
CA ALA A 296 15.20 10.14 -8.18
C ALA A 296 14.30 9.55 -9.27
N ASP A 297 14.16 8.22 -9.30
CA ASP A 297 13.33 7.52 -10.28
C ASP A 297 11.84 7.56 -9.87
N PRO A 298 10.93 8.17 -10.66
CA PRO A 298 9.51 8.22 -10.35
C PRO A 298 8.75 6.91 -10.67
N SER A 299 9.40 5.88 -11.22
CA SER A 299 8.72 4.70 -11.79
C SER A 299 7.83 3.96 -10.80
N SER A 300 8.27 3.78 -9.55
CA SER A 300 7.46 3.11 -8.51
C SER A 300 6.22 3.94 -8.13
N LEU A 301 6.36 5.28 -8.03
CA LEU A 301 5.22 6.15 -7.75
C LEU A 301 4.25 6.21 -8.94
N ARG A 302 4.75 6.23 -10.18
CA ARG A 302 3.93 6.12 -11.38
C ARG A 302 3.13 4.82 -11.39
N GLU A 303 3.73 3.71 -11.00
CA GLU A 303 3.02 2.44 -10.86
C GLU A 303 1.97 2.48 -9.75
N ALA A 304 2.28 3.11 -8.61
CA ALA A 304 1.30 3.31 -7.55
C ALA A 304 0.08 4.13 -8.02
N LEU A 305 0.28 5.14 -8.88
CA LEU A 305 -0.82 5.88 -9.53
C LEU A 305 -1.63 4.98 -10.46
N ARG A 306 -0.98 4.12 -11.27
CA ARG A 306 -1.68 3.17 -12.17
C ARG A 306 -2.56 2.21 -11.38
N VAL A 307 -2.00 1.59 -10.34
CA VAL A 307 -2.72 0.64 -9.49
C VAL A 307 -3.88 1.34 -8.77
N ALA A 308 -3.66 2.54 -8.22
CA ALA A 308 -4.73 3.32 -7.59
C ALA A 308 -5.88 3.58 -8.57
N ALA A 309 -5.58 4.05 -9.78
CA ALA A 309 -6.58 4.32 -10.79
C ALA A 309 -7.34 3.05 -11.26
N ALA A 310 -6.65 1.91 -11.37
CA ALA A 310 -7.26 0.63 -11.71
C ALA A 310 -8.26 0.19 -10.63
N LEU A 311 -7.85 0.24 -9.35
CA LEU A 311 -8.71 -0.14 -8.22
C LEU A 311 -9.90 0.83 -8.06
N SER A 312 -9.74 2.12 -8.36
CA SER A 312 -10.83 3.09 -8.31
C SER A 312 -11.87 2.93 -9.43
N LYS A 313 -11.48 2.48 -10.63
CA LYS A 313 -12.44 2.22 -11.73
C LYS A 313 -13.37 1.07 -11.38
N SER A 314 -12.79 0.00 -10.86
CA SER A 314 -13.52 -1.20 -10.47
C SER A 314 -14.48 -0.94 -9.29
N ALA A 315 -14.13 -0.07 -8.35
CA ALA A 315 -15.03 0.36 -7.27
C ALA A 315 -16.28 1.13 -7.80
N ARG A 316 -16.13 1.97 -8.83
CA ARG A 316 -17.25 2.72 -9.43
C ARG A 316 -18.24 1.84 -10.19
N GLY A 317 -17.80 0.69 -10.70
CA GLY A 317 -18.68 -0.29 -11.35
C GLY A 317 -19.56 -1.07 -10.35
N ALA A 318 -19.09 -1.23 -9.11
CA ALA A 318 -19.80 -1.95 -8.05
C ALA A 318 -20.78 -1.05 -7.26
N SER A 319 -20.69 0.28 -7.41
CA SER A 319 -21.48 1.26 -6.64
C SER A 319 -22.65 1.87 -7.41
N ALA A 320 -23.02 1.34 -8.57
CA ALA A 320 -24.26 1.72 -9.24
C ALA A 320 -25.39 0.85 -8.68
N PRO A 321 -26.31 1.37 -7.85
CA PRO A 321 -27.57 0.66 -7.63
C PRO A 321 -28.36 0.64 -8.96
N PRO A 322 -29.18 -0.39 -9.20
CA PRO A 322 -30.16 -0.36 -10.29
C PRO A 322 -31.14 0.81 -10.15
#